data_AF-A0A519FTC0-F1
#
_entry.id   AF-A0A519FTC0-F1
#
_cell.length_a   1.000
_cell.length_b   1.000
_cell.length_c   1.000
_cell.angle_alpha   90.00
_cell.angle_beta   90.00
_cell.angle_gamma   90.00
#
_symmetry.space_group_name_H-M   'P 1'
#
loop_
_entity.id
_entity.type
_entity.pdbx_description
1 polymer ?
#
loop_
_entity_poly.entity_id
_entity_poly.type
_entity_poly.pdbx_seq_one_letter_code
_entity_poly.pdbx_strand_id
1 'polypeptide(L)'
;ERVDHELRVIEEKDFAGYFVIVHDIVAFAKSQGILCQGRGSAASSAVCFALGITAIDSVYYRLPFERFISAHRDEEPDIDVDFDSDRREEVIQWVYERYGRHNAAQVANVITYRPKMAVRDAAKALGYSTGQQDAWSKQIDSWSSIVEAPDESPIPEPVVGLANQLMKSPRHLGIHSGGMILTERPIGEVCPIERARMEKRTILQWDKDACEYMGLVKFDLLGLGMLGALNQMMVMVGEDLGERWTLQSIPKEEPGVYDMLCRADSIGVFQVESRAQIGTLPRLRPRCFYDLAIEIALIRPGPIQGGAVHPYIRRATGREEVIQWVYERYGRHNAAQ
;
A
#
# COMPACT_ATOMS: atom_id res chain seq x y z
N GLU A 1 -0.23 28.87 -9.82
CA GLU A 1 1.14 28.43 -10.19
C GLU A 1 1.35 26.92 -10.08
N ARG A 2 1.46 26.32 -8.87
CA ARG A 2 1.71 24.86 -8.73
C ARG A 2 0.64 24.01 -9.40
N VAL A 3 -0.63 24.27 -9.13
CA VAL A 3 -1.76 23.57 -9.75
C VAL A 3 -1.72 23.70 -11.28
N ASP A 4 -1.48 24.91 -11.82
CA ASP A 4 -1.40 25.12 -13.27
C ASP A 4 -0.25 24.34 -13.92
N HIS A 5 0.88 24.20 -13.22
CA HIS A 5 1.99 23.39 -13.70
C HIS A 5 1.63 21.90 -13.74
N GLU A 6 1.05 21.37 -12.65
CA GLU A 6 0.63 19.97 -12.58
C GLU A 6 -0.44 19.66 -13.63
N LEU A 7 -1.44 20.53 -13.81
CA LEU A 7 -2.48 20.36 -14.83
C LEU A 7 -1.91 20.31 -16.25
N ARG A 8 -0.93 21.17 -16.59
CA ARG A 8 -0.25 21.10 -17.89
C ARG A 8 0.43 19.75 -18.12
N VAL A 9 1.15 19.24 -17.13
CA VAL A 9 1.83 17.94 -17.25
C VAL A 9 0.82 16.80 -17.37
N ILE A 10 -0.29 16.85 -16.62
CA ILE A 10 -1.37 15.86 -16.69
C ILE A 10 -2.02 15.85 -18.09
N GLU A 11 -2.24 17.02 -18.68
CA GLU A 11 -2.79 17.18 -20.03
C GLU A 11 -1.80 16.71 -21.11
N GLU A 12 -0.53 17.11 -21.02
CA GLU A 12 0.53 16.69 -21.96
C GLU A 12 0.75 15.17 -21.99
N LYS A 13 0.50 14.50 -20.85
CA LYS A 13 0.62 13.04 -20.70
C LYS A 13 -0.70 12.29 -20.91
N ASP A 14 -1.79 12.98 -21.26
CA ASP A 14 -3.12 12.41 -21.50
C ASP A 14 -3.71 11.63 -20.29
N PHE A 15 -3.44 12.11 -19.08
CA PHE A 15 -3.95 11.49 -17.84
C PHE A 15 -5.21 12.15 -17.27
N ALA A 16 -5.77 13.15 -17.95
CA ALA A 16 -6.94 13.88 -17.45
C ALA A 16 -8.12 12.95 -17.11
N GLY A 17 -8.42 11.98 -17.99
CA GLY A 17 -9.48 11.00 -17.77
C GLY A 17 -9.27 10.15 -16.52
N TYR A 18 -8.02 9.75 -16.24
CA TYR A 18 -7.66 8.97 -15.06
C TYR A 18 -7.97 9.74 -13.77
N PHE A 19 -7.57 11.02 -13.68
CA PHE A 19 -7.85 11.86 -12.52
C PHE A 19 -9.35 12.08 -12.31
N VAL A 20 -10.12 12.27 -13.39
CA VAL A 20 -11.57 12.43 -13.32
C VAL A 20 -12.24 11.16 -12.79
N ILE A 21 -11.82 9.98 -13.27
CA ILE A 21 -12.37 8.70 -12.79
C ILE A 21 -12.11 8.52 -11.29
N VAL A 22 -10.87 8.76 -10.84
CA VAL A 22 -10.51 8.67 -9.41
C VAL A 22 -11.29 9.69 -8.58
N HIS A 23 -11.40 10.93 -9.07
CA HIS A 23 -12.21 11.95 -8.42
C HIS A 23 -13.66 11.48 -8.26
N ASP A 24 -14.29 10.93 -9.30
CA ASP A 24 -15.67 10.47 -9.25
C ASP A 24 -15.86 9.32 -8.25
N ILE A 25 -14.90 8.38 -8.17
CA ILE A 25 -14.89 7.29 -7.18
C ILE A 25 -14.82 7.86 -5.76
N VAL A 26 -13.91 8.79 -5.51
CA VAL A 26 -13.74 9.45 -4.20
C VAL A 26 -14.98 10.28 -3.83
N ALA A 27 -15.55 11.00 -4.80
CA ALA A 27 -16.75 11.79 -4.62
C ALA A 27 -17.96 10.91 -4.27
N PHE A 28 -18.11 9.76 -4.93
CA PHE A 28 -19.12 8.77 -4.58
C PHE A 28 -18.93 8.28 -3.14
N ALA A 29 -17.74 7.82 -2.78
CA ALA A 29 -17.45 7.32 -1.44
C ALA A 29 -17.81 8.35 -0.36
N LYS A 30 -17.39 9.61 -0.54
CA LYS A 30 -17.75 10.72 0.36
C LYS A 30 -19.25 10.96 0.44
N SER A 31 -19.97 10.91 -0.69
CA SER A 31 -21.43 11.09 -0.71
C SER A 31 -22.18 10.03 0.08
N GLN A 32 -21.60 8.83 0.19
CA GLN A 32 -22.15 7.71 0.95
C GLN A 32 -21.62 7.65 2.40
N GLY A 33 -20.80 8.62 2.82
CA GLY A 33 -20.14 8.61 4.12
C GLY A 33 -19.13 7.47 4.29
N ILE A 34 -18.55 6.96 3.20
CA ILE A 34 -17.50 5.95 3.23
C ILE A 34 -16.17 6.69 3.40
N LEU A 35 -15.44 6.39 4.48
CA LEU A 35 -14.12 6.96 4.69
C LEU A 35 -13.17 6.46 3.60
N CYS A 36 -12.42 7.38 2.99
CA CYS A 36 -11.43 7.06 1.98
C CYS A 36 -10.23 8.02 2.03
N GLN A 37 -9.07 7.54 1.61
CA GLN A 37 -7.83 8.32 1.60
C GLN A 37 -6.94 7.89 0.43
N GLY A 38 -6.57 8.84 -0.43
CA GLY A 38 -5.51 8.64 -1.42
C GLY A 38 -4.14 8.50 -0.75
N ARG A 39 -3.32 7.57 -1.22
CA ARG A 39 -1.97 7.31 -0.68
C ARG A 39 -0.91 7.23 -1.79
N GLY A 40 0.29 6.83 -1.41
CA GLY A 40 1.41 6.69 -2.34
C GLY A 40 1.94 8.03 -2.83
N SER A 41 2.45 8.06 -4.06
CA SER A 41 3.04 9.25 -4.66
C SER A 41 1.99 10.34 -4.96
N ALA A 42 0.71 9.99 -5.12
CA ALA A 42 -0.40 10.91 -5.32
C ALA A 42 -0.48 12.02 -4.25
N ALA A 43 0.00 11.77 -3.01
CA ALA A 43 0.11 12.78 -1.96
C ALA A 43 1.03 13.96 -2.32
N SER A 44 1.86 13.82 -3.36
CA SER A 44 2.77 14.86 -3.84
C SER A 44 2.14 15.79 -4.89
N SER A 45 0.87 15.57 -5.24
CA SER A 45 0.12 16.39 -6.20
C SER A 45 -0.83 17.36 -5.50
N ALA A 46 -0.69 18.65 -5.83
CA ALA A 46 -1.64 19.69 -5.44
C ALA A 46 -3.00 19.51 -6.13
N VAL A 47 -3.03 18.95 -7.35
CA VAL A 47 -4.28 18.61 -8.06
C VAL A 47 -5.04 17.51 -7.32
N CYS A 48 -4.37 16.43 -6.89
CA CYS A 48 -5.01 15.38 -6.08
C CYS A 48 -5.58 15.93 -4.76
N PHE A 49 -4.87 16.86 -4.12
CA PHE A 49 -5.36 17.54 -2.91
C PHE A 49 -6.58 18.42 -3.20
N ALA A 50 -6.55 19.21 -4.28
CA ALA A 50 -7.64 20.09 -4.68
C ALA A 50 -8.93 19.32 -5.08
N LEU A 51 -8.77 18.16 -5.72
CA LEU A 51 -9.87 17.22 -6.02
C LEU A 51 -10.34 16.45 -4.76
N GLY A 52 -9.67 16.63 -3.63
CA GLY A 52 -9.96 15.93 -2.39
C GLY A 52 -9.67 14.43 -2.43
N ILE A 53 -8.88 13.97 -3.40
CA ILE A 53 -8.41 12.58 -3.50
C ILE A 53 -7.43 12.30 -2.35
N THR A 54 -6.53 13.24 -2.06
CA THR A 54 -5.60 13.17 -0.94
C THR A 54 -5.92 14.23 0.12
N ALA A 55 -5.56 13.95 1.36
CA ALA A 55 -5.70 14.89 2.48
C ALA A 55 -4.41 15.69 2.78
N ILE A 56 -3.34 15.47 2.01
CA ILE A 56 -2.02 16.09 2.22
C ILE A 56 -1.85 17.28 1.30
N ASP A 57 -1.60 18.45 1.88
CA ASP A 57 -1.21 19.65 1.13
C ASP A 57 0.26 19.53 0.69
N SER A 58 0.46 19.12 -0.55
CA SER A 58 1.78 18.94 -1.15
C SER A 58 2.58 20.24 -1.26
N VAL A 59 1.92 21.40 -1.29
CA VAL A 59 2.57 22.72 -1.35
C VAL A 59 3.11 23.08 0.02
N TYR A 60 2.28 22.92 1.06
CA TYR A 60 2.69 23.16 2.45
C TYR A 60 3.89 22.30 2.85
N TYR A 61 3.84 21.00 2.56
CA TYR A 61 4.93 20.06 2.86
C TYR A 61 6.06 20.02 1.82
N ARG A 62 5.98 20.86 0.77
CA ARG A 62 6.98 20.96 -0.30
C ARG A 62 7.32 19.62 -0.95
N LEU A 63 6.31 18.78 -1.14
CA LEU A 63 6.47 17.47 -1.76
C LEU A 63 6.73 17.63 -3.28
N PRO A 64 7.68 16.89 -3.86
CA PRO A 64 8.01 17.02 -5.28
C PRO A 64 6.97 16.31 -6.15
N PHE A 65 6.30 17.05 -7.05
CA PHE A 65 5.30 16.48 -7.96
C PHE A 65 5.91 15.44 -8.90
N GLU A 66 7.18 15.61 -9.27
CA GLU A 66 7.91 14.77 -10.21
C GLU A 66 8.18 13.35 -9.66
N ARG A 67 7.97 13.14 -8.35
CA ARG A 67 7.93 11.79 -7.76
C ARG A 67 6.65 11.05 -8.07
N PHE A 68 5.58 11.76 -8.40
CA PHE A 68 4.32 11.20 -8.81
C PHE A 68 4.23 11.06 -10.32
N ILE A 69 4.31 12.17 -11.06
CA ILE A 69 4.32 12.16 -12.53
C ILE A 69 5.60 12.84 -13.00
N SER A 70 6.44 12.07 -13.67
CA SER A 70 7.69 12.59 -14.23
C SER A 70 7.52 12.87 -15.72
N ALA A 71 7.83 14.08 -16.17
CA ALA A 71 7.80 14.42 -17.59
C ALA A 71 8.73 13.51 -18.43
N HIS A 72 9.82 13.03 -17.83
CA HIS A 72 10.87 12.24 -18.49
C HIS A 72 10.68 10.72 -18.40
N ARG A 73 9.62 10.24 -17.74
CA ARG A 73 9.29 8.82 -17.65
C ARG A 73 7.91 8.59 -18.23
N ASP A 74 7.75 7.47 -18.92
CA ASP A 74 6.46 7.01 -19.46
C ASP A 74 5.83 5.98 -18.52
N GLU A 75 6.04 6.16 -17.21
CA GLU A 75 5.36 5.38 -16.16
C GLU A 75 3.95 5.96 -15.98
N GLU A 76 2.95 5.08 -15.95
CA GLU A 76 1.56 5.46 -15.65
C GLU A 76 1.44 5.92 -14.19
N PRO A 77 0.67 6.98 -13.90
CA PRO A 77 0.41 7.41 -12.53
C PRO A 77 -0.42 6.35 -11.80
N ASP A 78 0.04 5.92 -10.63
CA ASP A 78 -0.73 5.02 -9.75
C ASP A 78 -1.35 5.86 -8.62
N ILE A 79 -2.64 6.21 -8.76
CA ILE A 79 -3.41 6.82 -7.68
C ILE A 79 -4.16 5.72 -6.92
N ASP A 80 -3.49 5.23 -5.87
CA ASP A 80 -4.09 4.30 -4.92
C ASP A 80 -5.05 5.03 -3.98
N VAL A 81 -6.27 4.50 -3.84
CA VAL A 81 -7.24 4.98 -2.85
C VAL A 81 -7.62 3.86 -1.90
N ASP A 82 -7.40 4.12 -0.62
CA ASP A 82 -7.89 3.27 0.47
C ASP A 82 -9.31 3.67 0.86
N PHE A 83 -10.13 2.67 1.15
CA PHE A 83 -11.51 2.82 1.59
C PHE A 83 -11.71 2.06 2.91
N ASP A 84 -12.72 2.45 3.68
CA ASP A 84 -13.27 1.64 4.75
C ASP A 84 -13.47 0.19 4.26
N SER A 85 -12.79 -0.76 4.91
CA SER A 85 -12.79 -2.17 4.49
C SER A 85 -14.18 -2.79 4.49
N ASP A 86 -15.05 -2.36 5.40
CA ASP A 86 -16.38 -2.94 5.60
C ASP A 86 -17.36 -2.46 4.52
N ARG A 87 -17.09 -1.29 3.94
CA ARG A 87 -17.95 -0.62 2.95
C ARG A 87 -17.35 -0.54 1.54
N ARG A 88 -16.12 -1.03 1.37
CA ARG A 88 -15.41 -1.08 0.08
C ARG A 88 -16.24 -1.69 -1.06
N GLU A 89 -17.06 -2.70 -0.76
CA GLU A 89 -17.88 -3.36 -1.79
C GLU A 89 -18.87 -2.40 -2.46
N GLU A 90 -19.43 -1.44 -1.73
CA GLU A 90 -20.35 -0.44 -2.27
C GLU A 90 -19.66 0.38 -3.37
N VAL A 91 -18.39 0.74 -3.16
CA VAL A 91 -17.58 1.48 -4.14
C VAL A 91 -17.33 0.64 -5.37
N ILE A 92 -16.96 -0.64 -5.22
CA ILE A 92 -16.72 -1.55 -6.34
C ILE A 92 -17.98 -1.71 -7.20
N GLN A 93 -19.13 -1.90 -6.56
CA GLN A 93 -20.41 -2.04 -7.26
C GLN A 93 -20.78 -0.75 -7.99
N TRP A 94 -20.58 0.41 -7.35
CA TRP A 94 -20.78 1.69 -8.01
C TRP A 94 -19.89 1.87 -9.25
N VAL A 95 -18.63 1.46 -9.20
CA VAL A 95 -17.75 1.52 -10.39
C VAL A 95 -18.29 0.62 -11.51
N TYR A 96 -18.77 -0.59 -11.20
CA TYR A 96 -19.44 -1.45 -12.20
C TYR A 96 -20.68 -0.80 -12.81
N GLU A 97 -21.51 -0.13 -12.00
CA GLU A 97 -22.72 0.53 -12.46
C GLU A 97 -22.42 1.77 -13.29
N ARG A 98 -21.48 2.60 -12.83
CA ARG A 98 -21.10 3.88 -13.45
C ARG A 98 -20.41 3.71 -14.79
N TYR A 99 -19.46 2.79 -14.88
CA TYR A 99 -18.61 2.59 -16.07
C TYR A 99 -19.03 1.39 -16.91
N GLY A 100 -20.05 0.65 -16.48
CA GLY A 100 -20.62 -0.47 -17.22
C GLY A 100 -20.02 -1.82 -16.81
N ARG A 101 -20.91 -2.77 -16.51
CA ARG A 101 -20.53 -4.11 -16.04
C ARG A 101 -19.69 -4.90 -17.05
N HIS A 102 -19.84 -4.60 -18.34
CA HIS A 102 -19.10 -5.21 -19.43
C HIS A 102 -17.73 -4.59 -19.66
N ASN A 103 -17.48 -3.41 -19.11
CA ASN A 103 -16.28 -2.59 -19.34
C ASN A 103 -15.31 -2.59 -18.16
N ALA A 104 -15.76 -3.16 -17.04
CA ALA A 104 -14.99 -3.22 -15.82
C ALA A 104 -14.84 -4.67 -15.31
N ALA A 105 -13.70 -4.99 -14.72
CA ALA A 105 -13.48 -6.25 -13.99
C ALA A 105 -12.42 -6.10 -12.90
N GLN A 106 -12.44 -6.99 -11.93
CA GLN A 106 -11.31 -7.17 -11.01
C GLN A 106 -10.20 -8.00 -11.64
N VAL A 107 -8.96 -7.76 -11.24
CA VAL A 107 -7.79 -8.50 -11.71
C VAL A 107 -7.66 -9.81 -10.94
N ALA A 108 -7.20 -10.88 -11.60
CA ALA A 108 -6.87 -12.13 -10.92
C ALA A 108 -5.54 -12.04 -10.18
N ASN A 109 -5.34 -12.96 -9.23
CA ASN A 109 -4.02 -13.24 -8.66
C ASN A 109 -3.64 -14.67 -9.02
N VAL A 110 -2.53 -14.85 -9.73
CA VAL A 110 -1.98 -16.18 -9.96
C VAL A 110 -1.22 -16.63 -8.71
N ILE A 111 -1.90 -17.41 -7.87
CA ILE A 111 -1.29 -17.93 -6.65
C ILE A 111 -0.39 -19.11 -7.02
N THR A 112 0.91 -18.98 -6.75
CA THR A 112 1.91 -20.01 -6.99
C THR A 112 2.27 -20.78 -5.73
N TYR A 113 2.83 -21.98 -5.88
CA TYR A 113 3.33 -22.76 -4.75
C TYR A 113 4.50 -22.06 -4.06
N ARG A 114 4.31 -21.78 -2.77
CA ARG A 114 5.33 -21.35 -1.80
C ARG A 114 5.78 -22.54 -0.94
N PRO A 115 6.96 -22.51 -0.29
CA PRO A 115 7.57 -23.67 0.34
C PRO A 115 6.64 -24.47 1.27
N LYS A 116 5.94 -23.80 2.20
CA LYS A 116 5.00 -24.44 3.13
C LYS A 116 3.86 -25.18 2.43
N MET A 117 3.26 -24.55 1.42
CA MET A 117 2.13 -25.12 0.69
C MET A 117 2.56 -26.22 -0.26
N ALA A 118 3.75 -26.09 -0.86
CA ALA A 118 4.33 -27.12 -1.71
C ALA A 118 4.53 -28.42 -0.93
N VAL A 119 5.09 -28.35 0.29
CA VAL A 119 5.26 -29.51 1.17
C VAL A 119 3.93 -30.09 1.62
N ARG A 120 2.98 -29.25 2.02
CA ARG A 120 1.65 -29.69 2.45
C ARG A 120 0.92 -30.47 1.35
N ASP A 121 0.85 -29.91 0.14
CA ASP A 121 0.13 -30.52 -0.97
C ASP A 121 0.90 -31.73 -1.55
N ALA A 122 2.24 -31.73 -1.55
CA ALA A 122 3.06 -32.90 -1.91
C ALA A 122 2.87 -34.07 -0.93
N ALA A 123 2.90 -33.80 0.38
CA ALA A 123 2.65 -34.80 1.41
C ALA A 123 1.24 -35.39 1.30
N LYS A 124 0.24 -34.54 1.03
CA LYS A 124 -1.13 -35.00 0.76
C LYS A 124 -1.19 -35.92 -0.46
N ALA A 125 -0.55 -35.56 -1.56
CA ALA A 125 -0.53 -36.36 -2.79
C ALA A 125 0.13 -37.74 -2.60
N LEU A 126 1.11 -37.82 -1.70
CA LEU A 126 1.83 -39.05 -1.35
C LEU A 126 1.15 -39.88 -0.25
N GLY A 127 -0.04 -39.47 0.21
CA GLY A 127 -0.87 -40.25 1.14
C GLY A 127 -0.60 -40.03 2.62
N TYR A 128 0.16 -39.00 3.00
CA TYR A 128 0.43 -38.69 4.41
C TYR A 128 -0.75 -38.02 5.11
N SER A 129 -0.86 -38.24 6.41
CA SER A 129 -1.94 -37.68 7.24
C SER A 129 -1.86 -36.16 7.37
N THR A 130 -2.99 -35.51 7.69
CA THR A 130 -3.05 -34.05 7.90
C THR A 130 -2.11 -33.58 9.02
N GLY A 131 -1.96 -34.38 10.09
CA GLY A 131 -1.04 -34.08 11.18
C GLY A 131 0.43 -34.03 10.73
N GLN A 132 0.84 -34.97 9.86
CA GLN A 132 2.19 -34.96 9.27
C GLN A 132 2.40 -33.78 8.33
N GLN A 133 1.41 -33.50 7.47
CA GLN A 133 1.43 -32.34 6.57
C GLN A 133 1.64 -31.03 7.35
N ASP A 134 0.87 -30.82 8.43
CA ASP A 134 0.95 -29.63 9.26
C ASP A 134 2.28 -29.55 10.01
N ALA A 135 2.75 -30.67 10.58
CA ALA A 135 4.03 -30.74 11.28
C ALA A 135 5.21 -30.35 10.38
N TRP A 136 5.30 -30.94 9.17
CA TRP A 136 6.36 -30.63 8.22
C TRP A 136 6.29 -29.21 7.68
N SER A 137 5.09 -28.70 7.38
CA SER A 137 4.94 -27.32 6.90
C SER A 137 5.36 -26.25 7.93
N LYS A 138 5.27 -26.55 9.24
CA LYS A 138 5.70 -25.66 10.32
C LYS A 138 7.22 -25.59 10.48
N GLN A 139 7.93 -26.63 10.06
CA GLN A 139 9.40 -26.66 10.10
C GLN A 139 10.04 -25.76 9.05
N ILE A 140 9.30 -25.40 8.01
CA ILE A 140 9.79 -24.58 6.90
C ILE A 140 9.62 -23.11 7.21
N ASP A 141 10.68 -22.32 7.09
CA ASP A 141 10.57 -20.86 7.10
C ASP A 141 10.13 -20.36 5.71
N SER A 142 9.40 -19.26 5.63
CA SER A 142 8.86 -18.73 4.37
C SER A 142 9.94 -18.35 3.35
N TRP A 143 11.18 -18.19 3.81
CA TRP A 143 12.35 -17.74 3.05
C TRP A 143 13.39 -18.83 2.79
N SER A 144 13.28 -20.01 3.42
CA SER A 144 14.24 -21.09 3.21
C SER A 144 13.88 -21.93 1.98
N SER A 145 14.91 -22.46 1.32
CA SER A 145 14.73 -23.58 0.39
C SER A 145 14.19 -24.78 1.17
N ILE A 146 13.37 -25.62 0.53
CA ILE A 146 12.76 -26.83 1.15
C ILE A 146 13.84 -27.86 1.58
N VAL A 147 15.12 -27.56 1.37
CA VAL A 147 16.27 -28.47 1.46
C VAL A 147 16.80 -28.60 2.89
N GLU A 148 16.45 -27.72 3.82
CA GLU A 148 16.95 -27.76 5.20
C GLU A 148 15.80 -27.86 6.21
N ALA A 149 15.23 -29.05 6.36
CA ALA A 149 14.35 -29.36 7.49
C ALA A 149 15.19 -29.94 8.65
N PRO A 150 14.98 -29.49 9.90
CA PRO A 150 15.79 -29.93 11.04
C PRO A 150 15.64 -31.41 11.39
N ASP A 151 16.71 -32.00 11.95
CA ASP A 151 16.94 -33.44 12.18
C ASP A 151 15.86 -34.19 13.00
N GLU A 152 15.05 -33.50 13.81
CA GLU A 152 14.15 -34.17 14.77
C GLU A 152 12.90 -34.82 14.13
N SER A 153 12.53 -34.44 12.91
CA SER A 153 11.50 -35.12 12.12
C SER A 153 11.66 -34.76 10.63
N PRO A 154 12.59 -35.45 9.92
CA PRO A 154 12.92 -35.07 8.56
C PRO A 154 11.71 -35.26 7.65
N ILE A 155 11.48 -34.27 6.79
CA ILE A 155 10.49 -34.36 5.73
C ILE A 155 10.95 -35.49 4.78
N PRO A 156 10.11 -36.49 4.48
CA PRO A 156 10.52 -37.59 3.61
C PRO A 156 11.03 -37.10 2.26
N GLU A 157 12.14 -37.67 1.77
CA GLU A 157 12.77 -37.28 0.51
C GLU A 157 11.80 -37.24 -0.68
N PRO A 158 10.83 -38.20 -0.84
CA PRO A 158 9.84 -38.10 -1.91
C PRO A 158 8.93 -36.87 -1.80
N VAL A 159 8.62 -36.43 -0.59
CA VAL A 159 7.82 -35.21 -0.33
C VAL A 159 8.63 -33.97 -0.70
N VAL A 160 9.89 -33.91 -0.29
CA VAL A 160 10.82 -32.83 -0.64
C VAL A 160 11.01 -32.74 -2.15
N GLY A 161 11.24 -33.88 -2.82
CA GLY A 161 11.40 -33.97 -4.27
C GLY A 161 10.18 -33.44 -5.02
N LEU A 162 8.98 -33.89 -4.66
CA LEU A 162 7.73 -33.43 -5.28
C LEU A 162 7.46 -31.96 -4.96
N ALA A 163 7.67 -31.52 -3.71
CA ALA A 163 7.46 -30.13 -3.33
C ALA A 163 8.39 -29.17 -4.12
N ASN A 164 9.65 -29.55 -4.33
CA ASN A 164 10.58 -28.77 -5.14
C ASN A 164 10.16 -28.68 -6.61
N GLN A 165 9.57 -29.74 -7.18
CA GLN A 165 9.00 -29.69 -8.53
C GLN A 165 7.77 -28.78 -8.62
N LEU A 166 6.97 -28.70 -7.56
CA LEU A 166 5.80 -27.82 -7.51
C LEU A 166 6.17 -26.33 -7.37
N MET A 167 7.34 -26.01 -6.85
CA MET A 167 7.75 -24.63 -6.55
C MET A 167 7.52 -23.67 -7.71
N LYS A 168 6.93 -22.50 -7.40
CA LYS A 168 6.56 -21.44 -8.37
C LYS A 168 5.52 -21.84 -9.41
N SER A 169 5.12 -23.11 -9.49
CA SER A 169 4.04 -23.52 -10.39
C SER A 169 2.71 -22.87 -9.97
N PRO A 170 1.82 -22.52 -10.93
CA PRO A 170 0.49 -22.02 -10.62
C PRO A 170 -0.32 -23.05 -9.84
N ARG A 171 -1.03 -22.61 -8.80
CA ARG A 171 -1.88 -23.46 -7.96
C ARG A 171 -3.36 -23.20 -8.21
N HIS A 172 -3.76 -21.93 -8.23
CA HIS A 172 -5.13 -21.48 -8.49
C HIS A 172 -5.18 -19.97 -8.72
N LEU A 173 -6.29 -19.48 -9.28
CA LEU A 173 -6.58 -18.06 -9.36
C LEU A 173 -7.26 -17.59 -8.07
N GLY A 174 -6.75 -16.49 -7.52
CA GLY A 174 -7.40 -15.67 -6.52
C GLY A 174 -7.94 -14.38 -7.15
N ILE A 175 -8.60 -13.55 -6.35
CA ILE A 175 -9.03 -12.21 -6.75
C ILE A 175 -8.03 -11.22 -6.15
N HIS A 176 -7.53 -10.28 -6.95
CA HIS A 176 -6.67 -9.21 -6.45
C HIS A 176 -7.46 -8.33 -5.45
N SER A 177 -6.82 -7.95 -4.35
CA SER A 177 -7.47 -7.25 -3.24
C SER A 177 -7.83 -5.80 -3.56
N GLY A 178 -7.33 -5.23 -4.65
CA GLY A 178 -7.57 -3.83 -5.01
C GLY A 178 -7.86 -3.55 -6.48
N GLY A 179 -7.38 -4.40 -7.39
CA GLY A 179 -7.16 -4.01 -8.78
C GLY A 179 -8.43 -4.12 -9.59
N MET A 180 -8.96 -2.98 -10.02
CA MET A 180 -10.07 -2.89 -10.95
C MET A 180 -9.56 -2.31 -12.28
N ILE A 181 -9.87 -3.01 -13.37
CA ILE A 181 -9.55 -2.56 -14.73
C ILE A 181 -10.79 -1.94 -15.34
N LEU A 182 -10.62 -0.81 -16.02
CA LEU A 182 -11.64 -0.16 -16.84
C LEU A 182 -11.17 -0.11 -18.29
N THR A 183 -12.10 -0.37 -19.22
CA THR A 183 -11.84 -0.39 -20.66
C THR A 183 -12.97 0.33 -21.40
N GLU A 184 -12.64 1.03 -22.50
CA GLU A 184 -13.64 1.71 -23.33
C GLU A 184 -14.57 0.70 -24.05
N ARG A 185 -13.99 -0.38 -24.57
CA ARG A 185 -14.74 -1.49 -25.18
C ARG A 185 -15.04 -2.59 -24.16
N PRO A 186 -15.99 -3.49 -24.42
CA PRO A 186 -16.26 -4.62 -23.52
C PRO A 186 -14.99 -5.41 -23.20
N ILE A 187 -14.71 -5.60 -21.92
CA ILE A 187 -13.46 -6.19 -21.43
C ILE A 187 -13.28 -7.64 -21.90
N GLY A 188 -14.38 -8.35 -22.15
CA GLY A 188 -14.37 -9.71 -22.71
C GLY A 188 -13.84 -9.80 -24.14
N GLU A 189 -13.77 -8.67 -24.86
CA GLU A 189 -13.09 -8.58 -26.17
C GLU A 189 -11.58 -8.38 -26.02
N VAL A 190 -11.11 -7.97 -24.84
CA VAL A 190 -9.68 -7.70 -24.55
C VAL A 190 -9.02 -8.93 -23.94
N CYS A 191 -9.65 -9.53 -22.93
CA CYS A 191 -9.13 -10.68 -22.19
C CYS A 191 -10.27 -11.61 -21.77
N PRO A 192 -10.03 -12.94 -21.68
CA PRO A 192 -10.97 -13.86 -21.04
C PRO A 192 -11.38 -13.41 -19.63
N ILE A 193 -12.68 -13.47 -19.39
CA ILE A 193 -13.28 -13.12 -18.10
C ILE A 193 -14.10 -14.27 -17.54
N GLU A 194 -14.23 -14.29 -16.22
CA GLU A 194 -15.09 -15.22 -15.51
C GLU A 194 -15.91 -14.52 -14.42
N ARG A 195 -16.99 -15.17 -13.99
CA ARG A 195 -17.75 -14.72 -12.84
C ARG A 195 -16.97 -15.04 -11.58
N ALA A 196 -16.86 -14.07 -10.68
CA ALA A 196 -16.30 -14.33 -9.36
C ALA A 196 -17.22 -15.23 -8.53
N ARG A 197 -16.67 -15.82 -7.46
CA ARG A 197 -17.47 -16.52 -6.44
C ARG A 197 -18.46 -15.58 -5.74
N MET A 198 -18.03 -14.33 -5.51
CA MET A 198 -18.88 -13.30 -4.93
C MET A 198 -19.83 -12.76 -5.99
N GLU A 199 -21.10 -12.60 -5.61
CA GLU A 199 -22.15 -12.17 -6.53
C GLU A 199 -21.79 -10.84 -7.20
N LYS A 200 -22.23 -10.67 -8.45
CA LYS A 200 -22.08 -9.42 -9.22
C LYS A 200 -20.63 -8.95 -9.42
N ARG A 201 -19.62 -9.80 -9.24
CA ARG A 201 -18.22 -9.51 -9.60
C ARG A 201 -17.75 -10.28 -10.84
N THR A 202 -16.96 -9.62 -11.69
CA THR A 202 -16.27 -10.24 -12.83
C THR A 202 -14.79 -10.16 -12.56
N ILE A 203 -14.08 -11.22 -12.92
CA ILE A 203 -12.63 -11.30 -12.80
C ILE A 203 -12.05 -11.47 -14.20
N LEU A 204 -11.02 -10.70 -14.49
CA LEU A 204 -10.15 -10.85 -15.64
C LEU A 204 -9.07 -11.90 -15.30
N GLN A 205 -8.81 -12.84 -16.21
CA GLN A 205 -7.95 -14.00 -15.90
C GLN A 205 -6.44 -13.70 -15.91
N TRP A 206 -6.01 -12.52 -16.39
CA TRP A 206 -4.65 -12.03 -16.20
C TRP A 206 -4.41 -11.46 -14.80
N ASP A 207 -3.15 -11.53 -14.37
CA ASP A 207 -2.68 -10.88 -13.16
C ASP A 207 -2.33 -9.40 -13.41
N LYS A 208 -1.92 -8.72 -12.33
CA LYS A 208 -1.57 -7.30 -12.34
C LYS A 208 -0.49 -7.01 -13.39
N ASP A 209 0.59 -7.78 -13.38
CA ASP A 209 1.75 -7.53 -14.23
C ASP A 209 1.41 -7.72 -15.71
N ALA A 210 0.57 -8.72 -16.04
CA ALA A 210 0.09 -8.90 -17.40
C ALA A 210 -0.90 -7.81 -17.84
N CYS A 211 -1.74 -7.28 -16.95
CA CYS A 211 -2.60 -6.13 -17.27
C CYS A 211 -1.78 -4.87 -17.57
N GLU A 212 -0.78 -4.59 -16.73
CA GLU A 212 0.13 -3.45 -16.87
C GLU A 212 0.94 -3.56 -18.17
N TYR A 213 1.48 -4.75 -18.47
CA TYR A 213 2.19 -5.01 -19.73
C TYR A 213 1.32 -4.74 -20.96
N MET A 214 0.02 -5.00 -20.86
CA MET A 214 -0.94 -4.77 -21.94
C MET A 214 -1.46 -3.33 -22.01
N GLY A 215 -0.97 -2.42 -21.15
CA GLY A 215 -1.39 -1.02 -21.10
C GLY A 215 -2.82 -0.84 -20.58
N LEU A 216 -3.31 -1.76 -19.74
CA LEU A 216 -4.64 -1.66 -19.15
C LEU A 216 -4.60 -0.81 -17.89
N VAL A 217 -5.37 0.28 -17.91
CA VAL A 217 -5.48 1.20 -16.78
C VAL A 217 -6.13 0.51 -15.59
N LYS A 218 -5.40 0.56 -14.46
CA LYS A 218 -5.77 -0.07 -13.18
C LYS A 218 -6.11 1.00 -12.14
N PHE A 219 -7.18 0.73 -11.41
CA PHE A 219 -7.60 1.50 -10.24
C PHE A 219 -7.56 0.59 -9.01
N ASP A 220 -6.65 0.89 -8.08
CA ASP A 220 -6.53 0.13 -6.84
C ASP A 220 -7.51 0.68 -5.79
N LEU A 221 -8.63 -0.02 -5.66
CA LEU A 221 -9.66 0.22 -4.66
C LEU A 221 -9.36 -0.66 -3.45
N LEU A 222 -8.53 -0.23 -2.51
CA LEU A 222 -8.10 -1.09 -1.40
C LEU A 222 -8.95 -0.89 -0.14
N GLY A 223 -9.15 -1.97 0.61
CA GLY A 223 -9.83 -1.91 1.90
C GLY A 223 -8.81 -1.77 3.02
N LEU A 224 -8.91 -0.70 3.81
CA LEU A 224 -8.04 -0.44 4.95
C LEU A 224 -8.85 -0.55 6.24
N GLY A 225 -8.56 -1.59 7.03
CA GLY A 225 -9.28 -1.86 8.29
C GLY A 225 -9.21 -0.71 9.30
N MET A 226 -8.14 0.09 9.27
CA MET A 226 -8.01 1.27 10.13
C MET A 226 -9.03 2.36 9.79
N LEU A 227 -9.44 2.50 8.52
CA LEU A 227 -10.52 3.42 8.15
C LEU A 227 -11.86 2.92 8.68
N GLY A 228 -12.10 1.60 8.65
CA GLY A 228 -13.29 1.00 9.27
C GLY A 228 -13.32 1.22 10.78
N ALA A 229 -12.20 1.00 11.47
CA ALA A 229 -12.08 1.26 12.91
C ALA A 229 -12.32 2.73 13.27
N LEU A 230 -11.76 3.67 12.50
CA LEU A 230 -12.00 5.11 12.67
C LEU A 230 -13.46 5.48 12.45
N ASN A 231 -14.10 4.93 11.41
CA ASN A 231 -15.52 5.16 11.14
C ASN A 231 -16.39 4.67 12.31
N GLN A 232 -16.16 3.46 12.79
CA GLN A 232 -16.86 2.91 13.96
C GLN A 232 -16.66 3.78 15.22
N MET A 233 -15.43 4.25 15.47
CA MET A 233 -15.15 5.16 16.58
C MET A 233 -15.89 6.50 16.45
N MET A 234 -15.90 7.12 15.26
CA MET A 234 -16.63 8.36 15.00
C MET A 234 -18.13 8.20 15.22
N VAL A 235 -18.70 7.05 14.83
CA VAL A 235 -20.11 6.71 15.08
C VAL A 235 -20.39 6.62 16.58
N MET A 236 -19.60 5.84 17.32
CA MET A 236 -19.78 5.68 18.78
C MET A 236 -19.67 7.02 19.52
N VAL A 237 -18.67 7.83 19.17
CA VAL A 237 -18.49 9.18 19.75
C VAL A 237 -19.70 10.07 19.43
N GLY A 238 -20.26 9.98 18.23
CA GLY A 238 -21.46 10.71 17.85
C GLY A 238 -22.72 10.26 18.59
N GLU A 239 -22.85 8.96 18.89
CA GLU A 239 -23.97 8.40 19.63
C GLU A 239 -23.89 8.71 21.13
N ASP A 240 -22.72 8.55 21.74
CA ASP A 240 -22.53 8.65 23.18
C ASP A 240 -22.26 10.09 23.66
N LEU A 241 -21.54 10.89 22.86
CA LEU A 241 -21.10 12.24 23.24
C LEU A 241 -21.78 13.34 22.42
N GLY A 242 -22.49 12.99 21.35
CA GLY A 242 -23.12 13.96 20.45
C GLY A 242 -22.14 14.73 19.56
N GLU A 243 -20.86 14.35 19.56
CA GLU A 243 -19.82 14.99 18.77
C GLU A 243 -19.70 14.36 17.38
N ARG A 244 -19.70 15.18 16.32
CA ARG A 244 -19.60 14.70 14.94
C ARG A 244 -18.28 15.11 14.31
N TRP A 245 -17.44 14.11 14.08
CA TRP A 245 -16.12 14.29 13.50
C TRP A 245 -16.07 13.75 12.07
N THR A 246 -15.26 14.41 11.23
CA THR A 246 -14.83 13.91 9.92
C THR A 246 -13.30 13.88 9.91
N LEU A 247 -12.69 13.18 8.95
CA LEU A 247 -11.23 13.20 8.80
C LEU A 247 -10.68 14.63 8.61
N GLN A 248 -11.49 15.55 8.08
CA GLN A 248 -11.11 16.96 7.89
C GLN A 248 -11.32 17.80 9.15
N SER A 249 -12.33 17.49 9.97
CA SER A 249 -12.67 18.29 11.15
C SER A 249 -11.99 17.83 12.44
N ILE A 250 -11.46 16.59 12.49
CA ILE A 250 -10.69 16.12 13.65
C ILE A 250 -9.55 17.12 13.95
N PRO A 251 -9.37 17.51 15.23
CA PRO A 251 -8.30 18.41 15.62
C PRO A 251 -6.94 17.84 15.22
N LYS A 252 -6.17 18.64 14.48
CA LYS A 252 -4.80 18.32 14.09
C LYS A 252 -3.85 18.74 15.19
N GLU A 253 -2.70 18.07 15.26
CA GLU A 253 -1.60 18.46 16.13
C GLU A 253 -1.95 18.49 17.64
N GLU A 254 -2.81 17.56 18.09
CA GLU A 254 -3.24 17.49 19.49
C GLU A 254 -2.05 17.12 20.41
N PRO A 255 -1.67 17.97 21.39
CA PRO A 255 -0.49 17.75 22.23
C PRO A 255 -0.52 16.45 23.05
N GLY A 256 -1.69 16.05 23.55
CA GLY A 256 -1.89 14.82 24.32
C GLY A 256 -1.56 13.55 23.53
N VAL A 257 -1.86 13.50 22.23
CA VAL A 257 -1.45 12.42 21.32
C VAL A 257 0.07 12.34 21.25
N TYR A 258 0.77 13.47 21.10
CA TYR A 258 2.23 13.46 21.10
C TYR A 258 2.84 13.08 22.45
N ASP A 259 2.24 13.51 23.55
CA ASP A 259 2.66 13.09 24.89
C ASP A 259 2.50 11.59 25.11
N MET A 260 1.39 11.01 24.64
CA MET A 260 1.16 9.57 24.63
C MET A 260 2.23 8.83 23.82
N LEU A 261 2.49 9.28 22.58
CA LEU A 261 3.53 8.69 21.73
C LEU A 261 4.94 8.81 22.35
N CYS A 262 5.28 9.95 22.96
CA CYS A 262 6.55 10.14 23.66
C CYS A 262 6.75 9.16 24.83
N ARG A 263 5.67 8.62 25.40
CA ARG A 263 5.71 7.59 26.45
C ARG A 263 5.78 6.16 25.89
N ALA A 264 5.88 6.00 24.57
CA ALA A 264 5.78 4.73 23.84
C ALA A 264 4.40 4.03 23.97
N ASP A 265 3.36 4.77 24.35
CA ASP A 265 2.00 4.26 24.48
C ASP A 265 1.30 4.31 23.12
N SER A 266 1.64 3.37 22.23
CA SER A 266 1.24 3.40 20.81
C SER A 266 0.67 2.08 20.31
N ILE A 267 0.35 1.17 21.23
CA ILE A 267 -0.34 -0.08 20.88
C ILE A 267 -1.72 0.29 20.30
N GLY A 268 -2.02 -0.18 19.09
CA GLY A 268 -3.25 0.17 18.38
C GLY A 268 -3.17 1.47 17.58
N VAL A 269 -2.04 2.18 17.58
CA VAL A 269 -1.82 3.36 16.72
C VAL A 269 -1.16 2.92 15.42
N PHE A 270 -1.86 3.17 14.31
CA PHE A 270 -1.44 2.71 12.98
C PHE A 270 -0.01 3.15 12.62
N GLN A 271 0.77 2.21 12.06
CA GLN A 271 2.18 2.36 11.61
C GLN A 271 3.25 2.60 12.69
N VAL A 272 2.88 2.92 13.93
CA VAL A 272 3.84 3.19 15.03
C VAL A 272 3.78 2.18 16.19
N GLU A 273 3.06 1.07 16.00
CA GLU A 273 2.88 0.02 17.03
C GLU A 273 3.95 -1.08 17.04
N SER A 274 4.83 -1.15 16.03
CA SER A 274 5.85 -2.20 16.01
C SER A 274 6.89 -1.99 17.10
N ARG A 275 7.53 -3.05 17.59
CA ARG A 275 8.56 -2.96 18.64
C ARG A 275 9.67 -1.94 18.33
N ALA A 276 10.06 -1.84 17.07
CA ALA A 276 11.09 -0.89 16.63
C ALA A 276 10.60 0.55 16.64
N GLN A 277 9.34 0.79 16.27
CA GLN A 277 8.68 2.11 16.35
C GLN A 277 8.51 2.53 17.81
N ILE A 278 7.84 1.69 18.61
CA ILE A 278 7.63 1.87 20.05
C ILE A 278 8.95 2.23 20.77
N GLY A 279 10.04 1.52 20.47
CA GLY A 279 11.34 1.78 21.09
C GLY A 279 12.01 3.10 20.64
N THR A 280 11.60 3.66 19.51
CA THR A 280 12.13 4.90 18.94
C THR A 280 11.40 6.14 19.45
N LEU A 281 10.08 6.06 19.67
CA LEU A 281 9.26 7.22 20.04
C LEU A 281 9.77 7.99 21.28
N PRO A 282 10.16 7.36 22.43
CA PRO A 282 10.66 8.09 23.59
C PRO A 282 12.03 8.75 23.38
N ARG A 283 12.77 8.27 22.36
CA ARG A 283 14.10 8.78 22.01
C ARG A 283 13.98 9.96 21.06
N LEU A 284 13.08 9.89 20.08
CA LEU A 284 12.83 10.95 19.12
C LEU A 284 11.99 12.09 19.71
N ARG A 285 11.00 11.75 20.55
CA ARG A 285 10.02 12.67 21.17
C ARG A 285 9.30 13.56 20.13
N PRO A 286 8.51 12.96 19.22
CA PRO A 286 7.81 13.71 18.18
C PRO A 286 6.86 14.74 18.79
N ARG A 287 6.83 15.95 18.22
CA ARG A 287 5.97 17.07 18.66
C ARG A 287 5.13 17.68 17.55
N CYS A 288 5.29 17.20 16.32
CA CYS A 288 4.42 17.53 15.21
C CYS A 288 4.24 16.34 14.26
N PHE A 289 3.29 16.45 13.32
CA PHE A 289 3.02 15.39 12.34
C PHE A 289 4.28 15.03 11.53
N TYR A 290 5.08 16.04 11.18
CA TYR A 290 6.28 15.83 10.37
C TYR A 290 7.33 14.97 11.09
N ASP A 291 7.42 15.05 12.42
CA ASP A 291 8.32 14.19 13.20
C ASP A 291 7.90 12.71 13.08
N LEU A 292 6.58 12.43 13.06
CA LEU A 292 6.07 11.07 12.87
C LEU A 292 6.32 10.57 11.44
N ALA A 293 6.15 11.43 10.44
CA ALA A 293 6.49 11.07 9.06
C ALA A 293 7.97 10.66 8.93
N ILE A 294 8.87 11.36 9.64
CA ILE A 294 10.28 11.02 9.67
C ILE A 294 10.55 9.73 10.45
N GLU A 295 9.92 9.54 11.61
CA GLU A 295 10.05 8.32 12.41
C GLU A 295 9.71 7.07 11.60
N ILE A 296 8.56 7.11 10.92
CA ILE A 296 8.10 6.02 10.03
C ILE A 296 9.07 5.80 8.86
N ALA A 297 9.72 6.86 8.37
CA ALA A 297 10.73 6.75 7.31
C ALA A 297 12.05 6.16 7.83
N LEU A 298 12.45 6.46 9.06
CA LEU A 298 13.69 5.98 9.68
C LEU A 298 13.64 4.49 10.03
N ILE A 299 12.49 4.00 10.48
CA ILE A 299 12.33 2.58 10.87
C ILE A 299 11.97 1.75 9.63
N ARG A 300 12.93 1.72 8.69
CA ARG A 300 12.89 0.92 7.47
C ARG A 300 14.26 0.23 7.27
N PRO A 301 14.32 -0.90 6.55
CA PRO A 301 15.57 -1.66 6.37
C PRO A 301 16.74 -0.81 5.87
N GLY A 302 16.52 0.04 4.86
CA GLY A 302 17.57 0.89 4.27
C GLY A 302 18.23 1.83 5.30
N PRO A 303 17.48 2.75 5.94
CA PRO A 303 18.05 3.64 6.96
C PRO A 303 18.64 2.92 8.18
N ILE A 304 18.07 1.78 8.58
CA ILE A 304 18.60 0.95 9.69
C ILE A 304 19.97 0.37 9.29
N GLN A 305 20.05 -0.27 8.13
CA GLN A 305 21.30 -0.85 7.61
C GLN A 305 22.35 0.22 7.30
N GLY A 306 21.91 1.39 6.82
CA GLY A 306 22.76 2.55 6.58
C GLY A 306 23.18 3.30 7.84
N GLY A 307 22.75 2.86 9.04
CA GLY A 307 23.13 3.47 10.32
C GLY A 307 22.61 4.89 10.54
N ALA A 308 21.58 5.33 9.80
CA ALA A 308 21.10 6.71 9.82
C ALA A 308 20.24 7.05 11.05
N VAL A 309 19.64 6.04 11.68
CA VAL A 309 18.66 6.21 12.78
C VAL A 309 19.28 6.92 14.00
N HIS A 310 20.42 6.44 14.49
CA HIS A 310 21.04 7.02 15.70
C HIS A 310 21.59 8.44 15.51
N PRO A 311 22.34 8.76 14.42
CA PRO A 311 22.75 10.13 14.12
C PRO A 311 21.57 11.09 14.01
N TYR A 312 20.50 10.68 13.32
CA TYR A 312 19.32 11.53 13.19
C TYR A 312 18.73 11.87 14.56
N ILE A 313 18.46 10.87 15.41
CA ILE A 313 17.89 11.08 16.74
C ILE A 313 18.79 11.98 17.60
N ARG A 314 20.11 11.78 17.58
CA ARG A 314 21.02 12.64 18.37
C ARG A 314 20.96 14.09 17.92
N ARG A 315 20.91 14.35 16.62
CA ARG A 315 20.81 15.71 16.07
C ARG A 315 19.46 16.35 16.34
N ALA A 316 18.37 15.60 16.12
CA ALA A 316 17.01 16.05 16.40
C ALA A 316 16.80 16.39 17.88
N THR A 317 17.47 15.69 18.80
CA THR A 317 17.40 15.93 20.24
C THR A 317 18.47 16.88 20.78
N GLY A 318 19.26 17.53 19.91
CA GLY A 318 20.30 18.47 20.30
C GLY A 318 21.51 17.85 21.02
N ARG A 319 21.66 16.51 20.97
CA ARG A 319 22.83 15.79 21.53
C ARG A 319 24.03 15.79 20.60
N GLU A 320 23.84 16.16 19.34
CA GLU A 320 24.87 16.30 18.31
C GLU A 320 24.50 17.52 17.46
N GLU A 321 25.48 18.34 17.05
CA GLU A 321 25.21 19.48 16.17
C GLU A 321 24.76 19.01 14.77
N VAL A 322 23.88 19.79 14.15
CA VAL A 322 23.46 19.55 12.78
C VAL A 322 24.59 19.96 11.83
N ILE A 323 25.23 18.97 11.21
CA ILE A 323 26.24 19.21 10.19
C ILE A 323 25.52 19.70 8.92
N GLN A 324 25.68 20.98 8.60
CA GLN A 324 25.20 21.56 7.36
C GLN A 324 26.24 21.25 6.27
N TRP A 325 25.95 20.29 5.39
CA TRP A 325 26.79 20.07 4.21
C TRP A 325 26.61 21.25 3.26
N VAL A 326 27.53 22.20 3.30
CA VAL A 326 27.72 23.14 2.20
C VAL A 326 28.34 22.32 1.07
N TYR A 327 27.58 22.06 0.02
CA TYR A 327 28.14 21.52 -1.22
C TYR A 327 29.10 22.59 -1.78
N GLU A 328 30.37 22.52 -1.38
CA GLU A 328 31.42 23.20 -2.13
C GLU A 328 31.46 22.55 -3.51
N ARG A 329 30.92 23.27 -4.49
CA ARG A 329 30.98 22.95 -5.91
C ARG A 329 32.44 22.60 -6.23
N TYR A 330 32.75 21.32 -6.41
CA TYR A 330 34.07 20.86 -6.85
C TYR A 330 34.47 21.64 -8.11
N GLY A 331 35.29 22.66 -7.89
CA GLY A 331 35.92 23.44 -8.94
C GLY A 331 36.91 22.54 -9.66
N ARG A 332 36.83 22.56 -10.99
CA ARG A 332 37.80 21.99 -11.93
C ARG A 332 39.23 22.09 -11.39
N HIS A 333 39.84 20.98 -11.01
CA HIS A 333 41.30 20.82 -10.96
C HIS A 333 41.65 19.58 -11.77
N ASN A 334 41.83 19.80 -13.07
CA ASN A 334 42.71 19.01 -13.92
C ASN A 334 43.41 19.99 -14.85
N ALA A 335 44.47 20.60 -14.32
CA ALA A 335 45.52 21.23 -15.09
C ALA A 335 46.82 21.10 -14.28
N ALA A 336 47.75 20.33 -14.84
CA ALA A 336 49.16 20.22 -14.49
C ALA A 336 49.53 19.69 -13.09
N GLN A 337 49.89 18.40 -13.04
CA GLN A 337 51.29 17.97 -12.87
C GLN A 337 51.46 16.52 -13.30
#